data_AF-A0A2R6H5J8-F1
#
_entry.id   AF-A0A2R6H5J8-F1
#
_cell.length_a   1.000
_cell.length_b   1.000
_cell.length_c   1.000
_cell.angle_alpha   90.00
_cell.angle_beta   90.00
_cell.angle_gamma   90.00
#
_symmetry.space_group_name_H-M   'P 1'
#
loop_
_entity.id
_entity.type
_entity.pdbx_description
1 polymer ?
#
loop_
_entity_poly.entity_id
_entity_poly.type
_entity_poly.pdbx_seq_one_letter_code
_entity_poly.pdbx_strand_id
1 'polypeptide(L)' 'MTKDTETCGRCSMTSVVGAAEADEEGEATDRDPFGEDRIEVPETEMRKAAAPVVLAGRVKRKLDAFATRLTYGR' A
#
# COMPACT_ATOMS: atom_id res chain seq x y z
N MET A 1 9.79 12.69 38.65
CA MET A 1 9.03 12.40 37.43
C MET A 1 9.98 11.85 36.39
N THR A 2 9.98 10.54 36.19
CA THR A 2 10.72 9.88 35.12
C THR A 2 10.00 10.18 33.80
N LYS A 3 10.72 10.60 32.76
CA LYS A 3 10.12 10.96 31.48
C LYS A 3 9.82 9.68 30.71
N ASP A 4 8.54 9.31 30.63
CA ASP A 4 8.07 8.19 29.81
C ASP A 4 8.48 8.45 28.35
N THR A 5 9.57 7.81 27.94
CA THR A 5 10.12 7.94 26.59
C THR A 5 9.82 6.63 25.89
N GLU A 6 8.60 6.53 25.35
CA GLU A 6 8.20 5.40 24.53
C GLU A 6 9.07 5.35 23.26
N THR A 7 9.49 4.15 22.87
CA THR A 7 10.30 3.94 21.65
C THR A 7 9.49 4.40 20.44
N CYS A 8 10.04 5.36 19.69
CA CYS A 8 9.45 5.87 18.45
C CYS A 8 9.11 4.70 17.52
N GLY A 9 7.81 4.38 17.38
CA GLY A 9 7.31 3.24 16.63
C GLY A 9 6.19 2.46 17.32
N ARG A 10 6.07 2.58 18.65
CA ARG A 10 5.00 1.92 19.41
C ARG A 10 3.62 2.55 19.14
N CYS A 11 3.53 3.89 19.12
CA CYS A 11 2.25 4.60 18.87
C CYS A 11 1.60 4.24 17.52
N SER A 12 2.40 3.95 16.49
CA SER A 12 1.90 3.61 15.15
C SER A 12 1.27 2.21 15.12
N MET A 13 1.80 1.27 15.90
CA MET A 13 1.28 -0.11 15.98
C MET A 13 0.17 -0.26 17.04
N THR A 14 0.17 0.55 18.11
CA THR A 14 -0.89 0.49 19.14
C THR A 14 -2.21 1.07 18.65
N SER A 15 -2.18 2.00 17.67
CA SER A 15 -3.40 2.61 17.13
C SER A 15 -4.26 1.61 16.35
N VAL A 16 -3.61 0.74 15.55
CA VAL A 16 -4.33 -0.29 14.78
C VAL A 16 -4.85 -1.43 15.65
N VAL A 17 -4.09 -1.81 16.69
CA VAL A 17 -4.51 -2.84 17.66
C VAL A 17 -5.63 -2.31 18.56
N GLY A 18 -5.52 -1.09 19.09
CA GLY A 18 -6.54 -0.49 19.94
C GLY A 18 -7.88 -0.25 19.24
N ALA A 19 -7.88 -0.01 17.92
CA ALA A 19 -9.10 0.08 17.13
C ALA A 19 -9.77 -1.30 16.93
N ALA A 20 -9.00 -2.38 16.91
CA ALA A 20 -9.53 -3.75 16.81
C ALA A 20 -10.02 -4.29 18.17
N GLU A 21 -9.33 -3.96 19.28
CA GLU A 21 -9.68 -4.43 20.63
C GLU A 21 -10.87 -3.66 21.24
N ALA A 22 -11.06 -2.37 20.89
CA ALA A 22 -12.21 -1.58 21.34
C ALA A 22 -13.57 -2.11 20.83
N ASP A 23 -13.55 -2.98 19.82
CA ASP A 23 -14.73 -3.62 19.23
C ASP A 23 -15.18 -4.89 19.99
N GLU A 24 -14.32 -5.45 20.87
CA GLU A 24 -14.64 -6.69 21.61
C GLU A 24 -15.40 -6.47 22.94
N GLU A 25 -15.44 -5.24 23.47
CA GLU A 25 -16.00 -4.94 24.80
C GLU A 25 -17.49 -4.52 24.79
N GLY A 26 -18.13 -4.39 23.62
CA GLY A 26 -19.52 -3.96 23.48
C GLY A 26 -20.29 -4.73 22.43
N GLU A 27 -21.18 -5.62 22.87
CA GLU A 27 -22.23 -6.32 22.09
C GLU A 27 -21.86 -6.64 20.63
N ALA A 28 -21.23 -7.80 20.45
CA ALA A 28 -20.83 -8.42 19.19
C ALA A 28 -21.82 -8.19 18.02
N THR A 29 -21.64 -7.07 17.33
CA THR A 29 -22.23 -6.81 16.03
C THR A 29 -21.07 -6.38 15.15
N ASP A 30 -20.37 -7.37 14.59
CA ASP A 30 -19.73 -7.37 13.26
C ASP A 30 -19.45 -5.97 12.67
N ARG A 31 -18.72 -5.12 13.40
CA ARG A 31 -18.38 -3.78 12.94
C ARG A 31 -16.94 -3.88 12.47
N ASP A 32 -16.80 -4.43 11.27
CA ASP A 32 -15.52 -4.41 10.56
C ASP A 32 -14.92 -2.99 10.69
N PRO A 33 -13.73 -2.80 11.30
CA PRO A 33 -13.13 -1.48 11.46
C PRO A 33 -12.77 -0.83 10.12
N PHE A 34 -12.79 -1.60 9.03
CA PHE A 34 -12.68 -1.12 7.66
C PHE A 34 -14.04 -0.80 7.02
N GLY A 35 -15.15 -1.09 7.70
CA GLY A 35 -16.52 -0.87 7.27
C GLY A 35 -16.86 -1.56 5.95
N GLU A 36 -18.00 -1.18 5.39
CA GLU A 36 -18.41 -1.55 4.02
C GLU A 36 -17.60 -0.79 2.94
N ASP A 37 -16.92 0.29 3.31
CA ASP A 37 -16.02 1.09 2.46
C ASP A 37 -14.63 0.44 2.37
N ARG A 38 -14.56 -0.78 1.84
CA ARG A 38 -13.26 -1.41 1.56
C ARG A 38 -12.47 -0.58 0.54
N ILE A 39 -11.28 -0.14 0.94
CA ILE A 39 -10.23 0.39 0.04
C ILE A 39 -9.63 -0.69 -0.89
N GLU A 40 -10.13 -1.93 -0.82
CA GLU A 40 -9.70 -3.05 -1.66
C GLU A 40 -10.25 -2.90 -3.08
N VAL A 41 -9.44 -2.33 -3.97
CA VAL A 41 -9.76 -2.28 -5.39
C VAL A 41 -9.67 -3.70 -5.97
N PRO A 42 -10.70 -4.18 -6.69
CA PRO A 42 -10.62 -5.47 -7.38
C PRO A 42 -9.37 -5.55 -8.24
N GLU A 43 -8.69 -6.70 -8.23
CA GLU A 43 -7.43 -6.88 -8.97
C GLU A 43 -7.57 -6.50 -10.45
N THR A 44 -8.73 -6.80 -11.04
CA THR A 44 -9.05 -6.44 -12.43
C THR A 44 -9.06 -4.93 -12.66
N GLU A 45 -9.64 -4.15 -11.75
CA GLU A 45 -9.67 -2.68 -11.82
C GLU A 45 -8.29 -2.07 -11.59
N MET A 46 -7.53 -2.62 -10.64
CA MET A 46 -6.13 -2.22 -10.43
C MET A 46 -5.28 -2.49 -11.68
N ARG A 47 -5.41 -3.66 -12.30
CA ARG A 47 -4.70 -4.02 -13.55
C ARG A 47 -5.09 -3.12 -14.71
N LYS A 48 -6.38 -2.79 -14.84
CA LYS A 48 -6.87 -1.84 -15.86
C LYS A 48 -6.25 -0.46 -15.66
N ALA A 49 -6.28 0.06 -14.43
CA ALA A 49 -5.70 1.36 -14.10
C ALA A 49 -4.18 1.39 -14.34
N ALA A 50 -3.47 0.30 -14.06
CA ALA A 50 -2.02 0.19 -14.26
C ALA A 50 -1.60 -0.09 -15.72
N ALA A 51 -2.50 -0.55 -16.59
CA ALA A 51 -2.15 -0.97 -17.94
C ALA A 51 -1.41 0.09 -18.79
N PRO A 52 -1.80 1.38 -18.77
CA PRO A 52 -1.12 2.41 -19.56
C PRO A 52 0.34 2.62 -19.14
N VAL A 53 0.61 2.71 -17.84
CA VAL A 53 1.97 2.93 -17.32
C VAL A 53 2.86 1.70 -17.56
N VAL A 54 2.31 0.50 -17.44
CA VAL A 54 3.03 -0.75 -17.75
C VAL A 54 3.41 -0.80 -19.22
N LEU A 55 2.49 -0.46 -20.13
CA LEU A 55 2.75 -0.43 -21.56
C LEU A 55 3.82 0.61 -21.90
N ALA A 56 3.67 1.84 -21.41
CA ALA A 56 4.64 2.92 -21.62
C ALA A 56 6.03 2.52 -21.11
N GLY A 57 6.12 1.90 -19.93
CA GLY A 57 7.37 1.39 -19.38
C GLY A 57 8.01 0.28 -20.21
N ARG A 58 7.21 -0.60 -20.84
CA ARG A 58 7.71 -1.61 -21.79
C ARG A 58 8.27 -0.97 -23.05
N VAL A 59 7.58 0.02 -23.62
CA VAL A 59 8.05 0.75 -24.82
C VAL A 59 9.33 1.50 -24.50
N LYS A 60 9.36 2.27 -23.40
CA LYS A 60 10.54 3.00 -22.94
C LYS A 60 11.75 2.09 -22.81
N ARG A 61 11.63 0.93 -22.16
CA ARG A 61 12.75 -0.01 -22.01
C ARG A 61 13.33 -0.49 -23.34
N LYS A 62 12.49 -0.69 -24.36
CA LYS A 62 12.97 -1.07 -25.71
C LYS A 62 13.75 0.08 -26.36
N LEU A 63 13.24 1.31 -26.24
CA LEU A 63 13.91 2.50 -26.77
C LEU A 63 15.24 2.75 -26.05
N ASP A 64 15.26 2.64 -24.72
CA ASP A 64 16.48 2.80 -23.92
C ASP A 64 17.52 1.74 -24.29
N ALA A 65 17.12 0.48 -24.49
CA ALA A 65 18.03 -0.58 -24.92
C ALA A 65 18.61 -0.32 -26.32
N PHE A 66 17.77 0.13 -27.26
CA PHE A 66 18.22 0.49 -28.60
C PHE A 66 19.19 1.68 -28.57
N ALA A 67 18.86 2.74 -27.84
CA ALA A 67 19.70 3.91 -27.68
C ALA A 67 21.03 3.57 -27.00
N THR A 68 21.00 2.69 -25.99
CA THR A 68 22.20 2.20 -25.30
C THR A 68 23.13 1.48 -26.26
N ARG A 69 22.59 0.58 -27.10
CA ARG A 69 23.38 -0.16 -28.09
C ARG A 69 23.98 0.74 -29.16
N LEU A 70 23.21 1.73 -29.61
CA LEU A 70 23.67 2.70 -30.59
C LEU A 70 24.78 3.61 -30.03
N THR A 71 24.61 4.07 -28.79
CA THR A 71 25.51 5.06 -28.17
C THR A 71 26.80 4.41 -27.64
N TYR A 72 26.67 3.25 -27.00
CA TYR A 72 27.77 2.62 -26.26
C TYR A 72 28.28 1.32 -26.90
N GLY A 73 27.69 0.86 -28.00
CA GLY A 73 28.11 -0.35 -28.70
C GLY A 73 27.85 -1.66 -27.94
N ARG A 74 27.00 -1.64 -26.90
CA ARG A 74 26.63 -2.80 -26.07
C ARG A 74 25.22 -3.29 -26.36
#